data_AF-A0A7S3TDY6-F1
#
_entry.id   AF-A0A7S3TDY6-F1
#
_cell.length_a   1.000
_cell.length_b   1.000
_cell.length_c   1.000
_cell.angle_alpha   90.00
_cell.angle_beta   90.00
_cell.angle_gamma   90.00
#
_symmetry.space_group_name_H-M   'P 1'
#
loop_
_entity.id
_entity.type
_entity.pdbx_description
1 polymer ?
#
loop_
_entity_poly.entity_id
_entity_poly.type
_entity_poly.pdbx_seq_one_letter_code
_entity_poly.pdbx_strand_id
1 'polypeptide(L)'
;MVASCESFGVEYHDLWTPLFQKLEGYLQATRLGVPSNRQYVDDKYMQLIDCIEYTQTLDDGVYPRRWAEADLMIIGPSRSGKTPLAFFMAQRGFKVANYPLVPDESIPEELYKLPQNRVFALTTDARKLVNIRANRMKTLRMGTSSAYANIVK
;
A
#
# COMPACT_ATOMS: atom_id res chain seq x y z
N MET A 1 9.87 19.35 26.67
CA MET A 1 10.31 17.94 26.72
C MET A 1 11.82 17.85 26.87
N VAL A 2 12.62 18.32 25.89
CA VAL A 2 14.10 18.37 26.00
C VAL A 2 14.57 19.05 27.29
N ALA A 3 14.14 20.29 27.54
CA ALA A 3 14.48 21.03 28.77
C ALA A 3 14.06 20.30 30.07
N SER A 4 13.00 19.49 30.01
CA SER A 4 12.55 18.68 31.14
C SER A 4 13.48 17.48 31.35
N CYS A 5 13.85 16.77 30.27
CA CYS A 5 14.84 15.68 30.33
C CYS A 5 16.16 16.16 30.93
N GLU A 6 16.65 17.34 30.51
CA GLU A 6 17.84 17.98 31.08
C GLU A 6 17.70 18.27 32.57
N SER A 7 16.56 18.85 33.00
CA SER A 7 16.33 19.17 34.41
C SER A 7 16.25 17.95 35.34
N PHE A 8 15.82 16.80 34.81
CA PHE A 8 15.69 15.55 35.57
C PHE A 8 16.89 14.61 35.39
N GLY A 9 17.91 15.00 34.61
CA GLY A 9 19.06 14.16 34.31
C GLY A 9 18.71 12.88 33.54
N VAL A 10 17.64 12.93 32.75
CA VAL A 10 17.18 11.79 31.94
C VAL A 10 17.89 11.82 30.59
N GLU A 11 18.49 10.70 30.21
CA GLU A 11 19.14 10.54 28.91
C GLU A 11 18.12 10.71 27.77
N TYR A 12 18.50 11.45 26.73
CA TYR A 12 17.66 11.70 25.56
C TYR A 12 18.51 11.93 24.30
N HIS A 13 17.87 11.74 23.14
CA HIS A 13 18.43 12.12 21.85
C HIS A 13 17.41 12.92 21.04
N ASP A 14 17.73 14.17 20.72
CA ASP A 14 16.90 15.00 19.85
C ASP A 14 17.22 14.74 18.37
N LEU A 15 16.36 13.97 17.71
CA LEU A 15 16.51 13.61 16.30
C LEU A 15 16.04 14.70 15.33
N TRP A 16 15.25 15.66 15.79
CA TRP A 16 14.52 16.58 14.91
C TRP A 16 15.10 18.00 14.95
N THR A 17 15.44 18.54 16.12
CA THR A 17 15.94 19.92 16.23
C THR A 17 17.20 20.16 15.40
N PRO A 18 18.22 19.28 15.39
CA PRO A 18 19.41 19.51 14.57
C PRO A 18 19.11 19.50 13.06
N LEU A 19 18.15 18.68 12.62
CA LEU A 19 17.71 18.63 11.23
C LEU A 19 16.98 19.91 10.84
N PHE A 20 16.03 20.35 11.66
CA PHE A 20 15.26 21.57 11.39
C PHE A 20 16.16 22.80 11.37
N GLN A 21 17.11 22.93 12.29
CA GLN A 21 18.05 24.04 12.29
C GLN A 21 18.87 24.12 10.99
N LYS A 22 19.30 22.98 10.45
CA LYS A 22 19.99 22.94 9.15
C LYS A 22 19.07 23.37 8.00
N LEU A 23 17.81 22.94 8.01
CA LEU A 23 16.83 23.33 7.00
C LEU A 23 16.49 24.82 7.09
N GLU A 24 16.31 25.37 8.28
CA GLU A 24 16.07 26.80 8.50
C GLU A 24 17.23 27.65 7.98
N GLY A 25 18.47 27.23 8.26
CA GLY A 25 19.67 27.89 7.74
C GLY A 25 19.78 27.82 6.22
N TYR A 26 19.43 26.69 5.60
CA TYR A 26 19.46 26.54 4.14
C TYR A 26 18.35 27.33 3.45
N LEU A 27 17.12 27.24 3.96
CA LEU A 27 15.94 27.87 3.38
C LEU A 27 15.80 29.36 3.75
N GLN A 28 16.64 29.86 4.67
CA GLN A 28 16.55 31.21 5.23
C GLN A 28 15.14 31.51 5.77
N ALA A 29 14.53 30.50 6.39
CA ALA A 29 13.15 30.53 6.88
C ALA A 29 13.09 29.98 8.30
N THR A 30 12.31 30.63 9.17
CA THR A 30 12.11 30.17 10.55
C THR A 30 10.92 29.23 10.63
N ARG A 31 11.06 28.13 11.38
CA ARG A 31 9.97 27.20 11.65
C ARG A 31 8.87 27.89 12.46
N LEU A 32 7.62 27.57 12.15
CA LEU A 32 6.45 28.13 12.85
C LEU A 32 6.40 27.76 14.34
N GLY A 33 7.07 26.69 14.76
CA GLY A 33 7.23 26.31 16.19
C GLY A 33 5.95 25.87 16.90
N VAL A 34 4.81 25.84 16.20
CA VAL A 34 3.52 25.37 16.69
C VAL A 34 3.04 24.20 15.81
N PRO A 35 2.47 23.13 16.39
CA PRO A 35 1.64 22.24 15.60
C PRO A 35 0.51 23.09 15.01
N SER A 36 0.37 23.12 13.68
CA SER A 36 -0.67 23.93 13.07
C SER A 36 -2.04 23.46 13.58
N ASN A 37 -2.73 24.31 14.35
CA ASN A 37 -4.05 24.00 14.91
C ASN A 37 -5.16 23.97 13.83
N ARG A 38 -4.78 24.09 12.56
CA ARG A 38 -5.60 23.73 11.40
C ARG A 38 -5.06 22.41 10.88
N GLN A 39 -5.85 21.35 11.04
CA GLN A 39 -5.81 20.24 10.10
C GLN A 39 -6.06 20.85 8.73
N TYR A 40 -5.00 21.15 8.00
CA TYR A 40 -5.10 21.42 6.57
C TYR A 40 -5.48 20.09 5.95
N VAL A 41 -6.79 19.83 5.93
CA VAL A 41 -7.42 18.99 4.91
C VAL A 41 -7.21 19.76 3.61
N ASP A 42 -5.97 19.73 3.12
CA ASP A 42 -5.61 20.31 1.85
C ASP A 42 -6.01 19.34 0.73
N ASP A 43 -5.99 19.84 -0.50
CA ASP A 43 -6.39 19.04 -1.65
C ASP A 43 -5.52 17.77 -1.78
N LYS A 44 -4.27 17.81 -1.33
CA LYS A 44 -3.37 16.64 -1.33
C LYS A 44 -3.82 15.58 -0.33
N TYR A 45 -4.23 15.97 0.86
CA TYR A 45 -4.75 15.05 1.87
C TYR A 45 -6.07 14.43 1.43
N MET A 46 -6.98 15.21 0.82
CA MET A 46 -8.21 14.68 0.23
C MET A 46 -7.92 13.71 -0.92
N GLN A 47 -6.98 14.06 -1.80
CA GLN A 47 -6.53 13.15 -2.87
C GLN A 47 -5.97 11.83 -2.32
N LEU A 48 -5.25 11.88 -1.20
CA LEU A 48 -4.74 10.67 -0.54
C LEU A 48 -5.88 9.79 -0.02
N ILE A 49 -6.90 10.39 0.62
CA ILE A 49 -8.09 9.66 1.06
C ILE A 49 -8.78 9.02 -0.14
N ASP A 50 -9.03 9.77 -1.21
CA ASP A 50 -9.67 9.27 -2.43
C ASP A 50 -8.90 8.09 -3.04
N CYS A 51 -7.57 8.16 -3.07
CA CYS A 51 -6.73 7.08 -3.59
C CYS A 51 -6.83 5.81 -2.73
N ILE A 52 -6.83 5.97 -1.41
CA ILE A 52 -6.94 4.86 -0.46
C ILE A 52 -8.33 4.22 -0.55
N GLU A 53 -9.40 5.02 -0.56
CA GLU A 53 -10.78 4.53 -0.68
C GLU A 53 -11.03 3.82 -2.00
N TYR A 54 -10.55 4.40 -3.11
CA TYR A 54 -10.59 3.77 -4.43
C TYR A 54 -9.92 2.40 -4.39
N THR A 55 -8.69 2.34 -3.86
CA THR A 55 -7.89 1.11 -3.81
C THR A 55 -8.52 0.05 -2.91
N GLN A 56 -9.07 0.45 -1.77
CA GLN A 56 -9.79 -0.44 -0.86
C GLN A 56 -11.05 -1.02 -1.52
N THR A 57 -11.79 -0.22 -2.27
CA THR A 57 -13.03 -0.65 -2.93
C THR A 57 -12.78 -1.61 -4.10
N LEU A 58 -11.57 -1.57 -4.69
CA LEU A 58 -11.18 -2.34 -5.87
C LEU A 58 -10.22 -3.49 -5.58
N ASP A 59 -10.03 -3.84 -4.31
CA ASP A 59 -9.38 -5.08 -3.94
C ASP A 59 -10.21 -6.28 -4.47
N ASP A 60 -9.54 -7.35 -4.87
CA ASP A 60 -10.14 -8.58 -5.43
C ASP A 60 -10.94 -8.44 -6.75
N GLY A 61 -10.86 -7.32 -7.47
CA GLY A 61 -11.37 -7.21 -8.85
C GLY A 61 -12.89 -7.06 -9.00
N VAL A 62 -13.58 -6.62 -7.94
CA VAL A 62 -15.05 -6.58 -7.84
C VAL A 62 -15.73 -5.69 -8.90
N TYR A 63 -15.04 -4.68 -9.46
CA TYR A 63 -15.62 -3.74 -10.41
C TYR A 63 -14.71 -3.46 -11.63
N PRO A 64 -14.67 -4.35 -12.64
CA PRO A 64 -13.81 -4.21 -13.83
C PRO A 64 -13.96 -2.89 -14.58
N ARG A 65 -15.18 -2.35 -14.64
CA ARG A 65 -15.48 -1.07 -15.31
C ARG A 65 -14.72 0.11 -14.71
N ARG A 66 -14.41 0.06 -13.42
CA ARG A 66 -13.71 1.14 -12.72
C ARG A 66 -12.20 1.09 -12.92
N TRP A 67 -11.65 -0.01 -13.45
CA TRP A 67 -10.20 -0.13 -13.70
C TRP A 67 -9.66 0.92 -14.67
N ALA A 68 -10.50 1.48 -15.54
CA ALA A 68 -10.11 2.58 -16.42
C ALA A 68 -9.73 3.87 -15.67
N GLU A 69 -10.25 4.06 -14.45
CA GLU A 69 -9.94 5.19 -13.57
C GLU A 69 -8.65 4.97 -12.77
N ALA A 70 -8.07 3.77 -12.81
CA ALA A 70 -6.87 3.45 -12.05
C ALA A 70 -5.63 4.07 -12.69
N ASP A 71 -4.74 4.59 -11.84
CA ASP A 71 -3.39 4.97 -12.23
C ASP A 71 -2.53 3.72 -12.46
N LEU A 72 -2.77 2.67 -11.66
CA LEU A 72 -2.01 1.43 -11.66
C LEU A 72 -2.95 0.22 -11.55
N MET A 73 -2.65 -0.83 -12.28
CA MET A 73 -3.32 -2.12 -12.18
C MET A 73 -2.30 -3.19 -11.79
N ILE A 74 -2.47 -3.80 -10.61
CA ILE A 74 -1.59 -4.85 -10.12
C ILE A 74 -2.27 -6.21 -10.31
N ILE A 75 -1.59 -7.11 -11.02
CA ILE A 75 -2.07 -8.47 -11.28
C ILE A 75 -1.09 -9.51 -10.76
N GLY A 76 -1.55 -10.75 -10.58
CA GLY A 76 -0.68 -11.87 -10.18
C GLY A 76 -1.38 -12.89 -9.30
N PRO A 77 -0.71 -14.01 -8.98
CA PRO A 77 -1.34 -15.09 -8.23
C PRO A 77 -1.73 -14.64 -6.82
N SER A 78 -2.75 -15.26 -6.24
CA SER A 78 -3.11 -15.00 -4.83
C SER A 78 -1.87 -15.17 -3.94
N ARG A 79 -1.66 -14.20 -3.04
CA ARG A 79 -0.54 -14.12 -2.07
C ARG A 79 0.83 -13.73 -2.62
N SER A 80 0.89 -13.08 -3.77
CA SER A 80 2.10 -12.41 -4.25
C SER A 80 2.37 -11.02 -3.63
N GLY A 81 1.58 -10.58 -2.64
CA GLY A 81 1.78 -9.28 -1.98
C GLY A 81 1.11 -8.09 -2.65
N LYS A 82 0.13 -8.33 -3.54
CA LYS A 82 -0.60 -7.29 -4.28
C LYS A 82 -1.30 -6.29 -3.36
N THR A 83 -2.14 -6.74 -2.42
CA THR A 83 -2.93 -5.86 -1.56
C THR A 83 -2.04 -4.91 -0.72
N PRO A 84 -1.00 -5.38 0.00
CA PRO A 84 -0.08 -4.47 0.70
C PRO A 84 0.61 -3.46 -0.22
N LEU A 85 1.04 -3.90 -1.42
CA LEU A 85 1.66 -3.00 -2.39
C LEU A 85 0.67 -1.96 -2.93
N ALA A 86 -0.56 -2.37 -3.24
CA ALA A 86 -1.60 -1.47 -3.71
C ALA A 86 -1.89 -0.38 -2.67
N PHE A 87 -2.08 -0.74 -1.40
CA PHE A 87 -2.29 0.23 -0.33
C PHE A 87 -1.07 1.16 -0.12
N PHE A 88 0.15 0.64 -0.22
CA PHE A 88 1.37 1.45 -0.11
C PHE A 88 1.51 2.47 -1.24
N MET A 89 1.05 2.13 -2.44
CA MET A 89 0.99 3.04 -3.58
C MET A 89 -0.15 4.05 -3.43
N ALA A 90 -1.29 3.64 -2.88
CA ALA A 90 -2.38 4.55 -2.54
C ALA A 90 -1.98 5.62 -1.53
N GLN A 91 -1.17 5.26 -0.54
CA GLN A 91 -0.55 6.21 0.41
C GLN A 91 0.44 7.19 -0.25
N ARG A 92 0.84 6.95 -1.51
CA ARG A 92 1.62 7.88 -2.34
C ARG A 92 0.77 8.69 -3.32
N GLY A 93 -0.55 8.56 -3.26
CA GLY A 93 -1.48 9.30 -4.11
C GLY A 93 -1.77 8.63 -5.46
N PHE A 94 -1.71 7.30 -5.53
CA PHE A 94 -2.10 6.55 -6.72
C PHE A 94 -3.39 5.77 -6.50
N LYS A 95 -4.34 5.86 -7.43
CA LYS A 95 -5.49 4.97 -7.50
C LYS A 95 -5.05 3.62 -8.05
N VAL A 96 -5.09 2.59 -7.21
CA VAL A 96 -4.60 1.25 -7.60
C VAL A 96 -5.75 0.26 -7.65
N ALA A 97 -5.92 -0.41 -8.79
CA ALA A 97 -6.75 -1.59 -8.90
C ALA A 97 -5.90 -2.86 -8.71
N ASN A 98 -6.48 -3.90 -8.11
CA ASN A 98 -5.82 -5.18 -7.90
C ASN A 98 -6.72 -6.31 -8.43
N TYR A 99 -6.17 -7.20 -9.26
CA TYR A 99 -6.87 -8.39 -9.73
C TYR A 99 -6.05 -9.66 -9.51
N PRO A 100 -6.57 -10.66 -8.79
CA PRO A 100 -5.90 -11.95 -8.65
C PRO A 100 -6.01 -12.74 -9.96
N LEU A 101 -4.86 -13.23 -10.44
CA LEU A 101 -4.85 -14.23 -11.51
C LEU A 101 -5.11 -15.61 -10.89
N VAL A 102 -6.22 -16.23 -11.29
CA VAL A 102 -6.62 -17.57 -10.90
C VAL A 102 -6.47 -18.49 -12.12
N PRO A 103 -5.81 -19.66 -12.00
CA PRO A 103 -5.75 -20.64 -13.07
C PRO A 103 -7.15 -21.04 -13.54
N ASP A 104 -7.29 -21.30 -14.84
CA ASP A 104 -8.53 -21.78 -15.48
C ASP A 104 -9.72 -20.79 -15.44
N GLU A 105 -9.54 -19.59 -14.90
CA GLU A 105 -10.53 -18.52 -14.93
C GLU A 105 -10.28 -17.58 -16.11
N SER A 106 -11.35 -17.21 -16.82
CA SER A 106 -11.27 -16.23 -17.90
C SER A 106 -10.92 -14.85 -17.34
N ILE A 107 -9.84 -14.26 -17.86
CA ILE A 107 -9.44 -12.90 -17.52
C ILE A 107 -10.45 -11.90 -18.12
N PRO A 108 -10.98 -10.94 -17.34
CA PRO A 108 -11.92 -9.93 -17.86
C PRO A 108 -11.34 -9.11 -19.01
N GLU A 109 -12.15 -8.86 -20.04
CA GLU A 109 -11.74 -8.10 -21.23
C GLU A 109 -11.25 -6.69 -20.89
N GLU A 110 -11.81 -6.08 -19.85
CA GLU A 110 -11.44 -4.76 -19.35
C GLU A 110 -9.94 -4.68 -19.05
N LEU A 111 -9.31 -5.76 -18.58
CA LEU A 111 -7.87 -5.78 -18.32
C LEU A 111 -7.05 -5.55 -19.60
N TYR A 112 -7.47 -6.17 -20.70
CA TYR A 112 -6.79 -6.02 -22.00
C TYR A 112 -7.02 -4.66 -22.64
N LYS A 113 -8.11 -3.97 -22.25
CA LYS A 113 -8.43 -2.61 -22.71
C LYS A 113 -7.63 -1.53 -21.96
N LEU A 114 -6.97 -1.88 -20.85
CA LEU A 114 -6.15 -0.91 -20.11
C LEU A 114 -4.86 -0.57 -20.86
N PRO A 115 -4.35 0.67 -20.70
CA PRO A 115 -3.01 1.03 -21.14
C PRO A 115 -1.97 0.11 -20.48
N GLN A 116 -1.23 -0.65 -21.30
CA GLN A 116 -0.31 -1.68 -20.79
C GLN A 116 0.85 -1.11 -19.95
N ASN A 117 1.18 0.17 -20.11
CA ASN A 117 2.16 0.86 -19.27
C ASN A 117 1.68 1.10 -17.82
N ARG A 118 0.41 0.81 -17.51
CA ARG A 118 -0.17 0.89 -16.16
C ARG A 118 -0.36 -0.48 -15.52
N VAL A 119 -0.12 -1.58 -16.24
CA VAL A 119 -0.37 -2.94 -15.77
C VAL A 119 0.94 -3.56 -15.28
N PHE A 120 0.97 -3.97 -14.02
CA PHE A 120 2.15 -4.53 -13.36
C PHE A 120 1.84 -5.91 -12.79
N ALA A 121 2.57 -6.91 -13.24
CA ALA A 121 2.45 -8.28 -12.75
C ALA A 121 3.40 -8.53 -11.57
N LEU A 122 2.86 -8.97 -10.44
CA LEU A 122 3.66 -9.53 -9.35
C LEU A 122 3.72 -11.04 -9.48
N THR A 123 4.94 -11.57 -9.55
CA THR A 123 5.21 -13.01 -9.48
C THR A 123 5.91 -13.36 -8.18
N THR A 124 5.93 -14.64 -7.83
CA THR A 124 6.65 -15.14 -6.67
C THR A 124 7.06 -16.59 -6.88
N ASP A 125 8.02 -17.05 -6.07
CA ASP A 125 8.43 -18.45 -6.08
C ASP A 125 7.27 -19.36 -5.69
N ALA A 126 7.01 -20.37 -6.51
CA ALA A 126 5.88 -21.29 -6.33
C ALA A 126 5.93 -22.02 -4.96
N ARG A 127 7.13 -22.41 -4.50
CA ARG A 127 7.30 -23.12 -3.21
C ARG A 127 7.00 -22.20 -2.03
N LYS A 128 7.46 -20.94 -2.09
CA LYS A 128 7.13 -19.93 -1.06
C LYS A 128 5.63 -19.69 -0.99
N LEU A 129 4.97 -19.60 -2.13
CA LEU A 129 3.54 -19.33 -2.23
C LEU A 129 2.68 -20.48 -1.70
N VAL A 130 3.07 -21.74 -1.93
CA VAL A 130 2.46 -22.91 -1.25
C VAL A 130 2.55 -22.78 0.26
N ASN A 131 3.73 -22.48 0.80
CA ASN A 131 3.93 -22.35 2.25
C ASN A 131 3.05 -21.25 2.85
N ILE A 132 2.98 -20.08 2.19
CA ILE A 132 2.15 -18.95 2.64
C ILE A 132 0.65 -19.29 2.57
N ARG A 133 0.22 -20.02 1.53
CA ARG A 133 -1.19 -20.45 1.37
C ARG A 133 -1.56 -21.50 2.42
N ALA A 134 -0.70 -22.49 2.65
CA ALA A 134 -0.89 -23.51 3.68
C ALA A 134 -1.04 -22.88 5.07
N ASN A 135 -0.21 -21.87 5.40
CA ASN A 135 -0.30 -21.15 6.66
C ASN A 135 -1.63 -20.41 6.82
N ARG A 136 -2.14 -19.72 5.79
CA ARG A 136 -3.47 -19.07 5.88
C ARG A 136 -4.61 -20.07 6.05
N MET A 137 -4.55 -21.22 5.38
CA MET A 137 -5.58 -22.25 5.53
C MET A 137 -5.66 -22.72 7.00
N LYS A 138 -4.49 -22.93 7.65
CA LYS A 138 -4.42 -23.25 9.08
C LYS A 138 -5.04 -22.15 9.95
N THR A 139 -4.71 -20.89 9.68
CA THR A 139 -5.27 -19.74 10.44
C THR A 139 -6.79 -19.63 10.29
N LEU A 140 -7.33 -19.93 9.10
CA LEU A 140 -8.76 -19.84 8.82
C LEU A 140 -9.57 -21.04 9.32
N ARG A 141 -8.94 -22.06 9.94
CA ARG A 141 -9.58 -23.32 10.36
C ARG A 141 -10.36 -24.02 9.24
N MET A 142 -10.06 -23.71 7.98
CA MET A 142 -10.61 -24.43 6.84
C MET A 142 -9.83 -25.72 6.72
N GLY A 143 -10.53 -26.87 6.76
CA GLY A 143 -9.92 -28.18 6.50
C GLY A 143 -9.11 -28.14 5.21
N THR A 144 -8.04 -28.94 5.15
CA THR A 144 -7.12 -29.04 4.01
C THR A 144 -7.86 -29.44 2.73
N SER A 145 -8.49 -28.48 2.04
CA SER A 145 -9.11 -28.69 0.75
C SER A 145 -8.08 -28.44 -0.35
N SER A 146 -7.89 -29.48 -1.16
CA SER A 146 -6.68 -29.89 -1.89
C SER A 146 -6.43 -29.16 -3.22
N ALA A 147 -6.94 -27.94 -3.43
CA ALA A 147 -6.72 -27.22 -4.71
C ALA A 147 -5.91 -25.94 -4.53
N TYR A 148 -6.21 -25.14 -3.50
CA TYR A 148 -5.65 -23.81 -3.33
C TYR A 148 -4.18 -23.78 -2.90
N ALA A 149 -3.73 -24.82 -2.18
CA ALA A 149 -2.38 -24.93 -1.65
C ALA A 149 -1.44 -25.78 -2.54
N ASN A 150 -1.93 -26.33 -3.65
CA ASN A 150 -1.11 -27.15 -4.52
C ASN A 150 -0.41 -26.31 -5.60
N ILE A 151 0.78 -26.76 -6.00
CA ILE A 151 1.48 -26.20 -7.16
C ILE A 151 0.68 -26.64 -8.38
N VAL A 152 0.02 -25.70 -9.04
CA VAL A 152 -0.49 -25.91 -10.40
C VAL A 152 0.74 -25.96 -11.31
N LYS A 153 0.93 -27.09 -11.99
CA LYS A 153 2.03 -27.32 -12.92
C LYS A 153 1.91 -26.45 -14.15
#